data_AF-A0AAV6D3H6-F1
#
_entry.id   AF-A0AAV6D3H6-F1
#
_cell.length_a   1.000
_cell.length_b   1.000
_cell.length_c   1.000
_cell.angle_alpha   90.00
_cell.angle_beta   90.00
_cell.angle_gamma   90.00
#
_symmetry.space_group_name_H-M   'P 1'
#
loop_
_entity.id
_entity.type
_entity.pdbx_description
1 polymer ?
#
loop_
_entity_poly.entity_id
_entity_poly.type
_entity_poly.pdbx_seq_one_letter_code
_entity_poly.pdbx_strand_id
1 'polypeptide(L)'
;MKAKFAENILSSRFNKTQAGSCLKSLPLLSLMILGLFPPVVRADYNPQRVGFSSTYPTNYSDWANAYIAGNGKLGIMVFCNPLDETVIYNDRGFNLAKSSDRSFAQVSADDLATIRSNCAAGNFADANALAVSSAKYHNGGEGNRHPGFEMLISIPPDGAISNYSRTCDFRTGVITVKWSDARGDWERKSFVSRKDDVIVQYLTAPGGKLDCSIQLTTDPGMHFPAAMTFTKIADANYLNIRANYAPNTGGAGYEGVTRMVATGGTKTVDGNILTISNATSVMLLTRSEKYYSNSVAQWNQQNLQTQLASIPADYNTLLNGQIATHEAIYDRVKLDLNASAADRAKANDELLVMQKHSPTAIKALWERIFDAGRYYYLSSSSSNTPPDLLGIWTGDCNVGWGGFYHLDANANLQVAGGNIGDMPEAMEGYFAINEAWRPDFETNAAKLLGCRGMVAGGNSPGPISGLMANINTYYPYHYATGEEGWLLYPFWEHYLITGDKEFLKTRLYPLLKDMGYFYEDFLTLTDTNGHYIFAGSVSPENQPSNLKISLLNNSAFDVSGGKFCLTALVETCKILGLDQGPGQGVERWSNLLNKLPPYLINSDGALQEWGW
;
A
#
# COMPACT_ATOMS: atom_id res chain seq x y z
N MET A 1 -32.60 -46.97 3.29
CA MET A 1 -33.68 -47.22 4.27
C MET A 1 -34.54 -45.95 4.30
N LYS A 2 -35.77 -46.01 3.74
CA LYS A 2 -36.99 -45.14 3.88
C LYS A 2 -36.82 -43.61 4.10
N ALA A 3 -37.58 -42.67 3.51
CA ALA A 3 -38.69 -42.58 2.55
C ALA A 3 -38.95 -41.06 2.30
N LYS A 4 -39.04 -40.55 1.05
CA LYS A 4 -40.24 -40.10 0.30
C LYS A 4 -41.23 -39.12 0.98
N PHE A 5 -41.51 -37.99 0.31
CA PHE A 5 -42.82 -37.33 0.00
C PHE A 5 -42.51 -36.06 -0.86
N ALA A 6 -42.72 -35.95 -2.19
CA ALA A 6 -43.93 -35.86 -3.06
C ALA A 6 -44.88 -34.68 -2.70
N GLU A 7 -44.89 -33.53 -3.41
CA GLU A 7 -45.49 -33.14 -4.73
C GLU A 7 -46.97 -32.65 -4.69
N ASN A 8 -47.25 -31.52 -5.41
CA ASN A 8 -48.51 -31.00 -6.01
C ASN A 8 -48.51 -29.44 -5.97
N ILE A 9 -48.35 -28.63 -7.04
CA ILE A 9 -49.04 -28.34 -8.34
C ILE A 9 -50.43 -27.66 -8.22
N LEU A 10 -50.58 -26.58 -9.03
CA LEU A 10 -51.78 -25.93 -9.63
C LEU A 10 -52.35 -24.71 -8.86
N SER A 11 -52.89 -23.63 -9.46
CA SER A 11 -52.89 -23.01 -10.81
C SER A 11 -53.87 -21.81 -10.76
N SER A 12 -53.69 -20.84 -11.67
CA SER A 12 -54.73 -19.89 -12.17
C SER A 12 -55.19 -18.76 -11.21
N ARG A 13 -55.50 -17.52 -11.63
CA ARG A 13 -56.16 -17.02 -12.85
C ARG A 13 -55.78 -15.57 -13.19
N PHE A 14 -55.82 -15.30 -14.50
CA PHE A 14 -55.96 -13.99 -15.13
C PHE A 14 -57.29 -13.30 -14.78
N ASN A 15 -57.30 -11.96 -14.78
CA ASN A 15 -58.36 -11.19 -15.43
C ASN A 15 -57.88 -9.80 -15.88
N LYS A 16 -58.07 -9.52 -17.18
CA LYS A 16 -58.02 -8.22 -17.85
C LYS A 16 -59.41 -7.58 -17.81
N THR A 17 -59.47 -6.24 -17.81
CA THR A 17 -60.26 -5.33 -18.70
C THR A 17 -60.33 -3.94 -18.04
N GLN A 18 -59.76 -2.85 -18.58
CA GLN A 18 -60.18 -1.98 -19.70
C GLN A 18 -61.35 -1.01 -19.41
N ALA A 19 -61.25 0.17 -20.07
CA ALA A 19 -62.17 1.32 -20.17
C ALA A 19 -61.95 2.43 -19.11
N GLY A 20 -61.89 3.72 -19.44
CA GLY A 20 -62.12 4.42 -20.70
C GLY A 20 -61.78 5.91 -20.57
N SER A 21 -61.50 6.52 -21.71
CA SER A 21 -61.19 7.93 -21.96
C SER A 21 -62.35 8.89 -21.64
N CYS A 22 -62.05 10.12 -21.21
CA CYS A 22 -62.64 11.32 -21.84
C CYS A 22 -61.87 12.61 -21.51
N LEU A 23 -61.49 13.33 -22.57
CA LEU A 23 -60.89 14.66 -22.58
C LEU A 23 -61.85 15.74 -22.03
N LYS A 24 -61.30 16.75 -21.35
CA LYS A 24 -61.69 18.16 -21.53
C LYS A 24 -60.47 19.09 -21.40
N SER A 25 -60.28 19.89 -22.43
CA SER A 25 -59.26 20.92 -22.65
C SER A 25 -59.60 22.27 -21.99
N LEU A 26 -58.59 22.99 -21.50
CA LEU A 26 -58.48 24.46 -21.64
C LEU A 26 -57.02 24.90 -21.39
N PRO A 27 -56.52 25.96 -22.07
CA PRO A 27 -55.09 26.26 -22.16
C PRO A 27 -54.68 27.34 -21.16
N LEU A 28 -53.53 27.17 -20.49
CA LEU A 28 -52.81 28.29 -19.90
C LEU A 28 -51.34 28.23 -20.35
N LEU A 29 -51.01 29.21 -21.19
CA LEU A 29 -49.66 29.66 -21.47
C LEU A 29 -49.03 30.10 -20.14
N SER A 30 -47.94 29.46 -19.73
CA SER A 30 -47.03 30.03 -18.74
C SER A 30 -45.60 29.67 -19.14
N LEU A 31 -44.81 30.71 -19.37
CA LEU A 31 -43.43 30.69 -19.83
C LEU A 31 -42.56 29.74 -18.98
N MET A 32 -42.12 28.63 -19.57
CA MET A 32 -40.90 27.97 -19.11
C MET A 32 -39.71 28.81 -19.58
N ILE A 33 -39.13 29.57 -18.66
CA ILE A 33 -37.75 30.03 -18.80
C ILE A 33 -36.89 28.77 -18.68
N LEU A 34 -36.50 28.21 -19.83
CA LEU A 34 -35.43 27.23 -19.93
C LEU A 34 -34.14 27.93 -19.48
N GLY A 35 -33.81 27.78 -18.20
CA GLY A 35 -32.45 27.95 -17.72
C GLY A 35 -31.57 26.91 -18.39
N LEU A 36 -30.92 27.30 -19.49
CA LEU A 36 -29.82 26.58 -20.12
C LEU A 36 -28.62 26.61 -19.17
N PHE A 37 -28.59 25.68 -18.21
CA PHE A 37 -27.34 25.12 -17.75
C PHE A 37 -27.22 23.75 -18.40
N PRO A 38 -26.19 23.47 -19.22
CA PRO A 38 -25.95 22.09 -19.60
C PRO A 38 -25.66 21.34 -18.30
N PRO A 39 -26.39 20.26 -17.99
CA PRO A 39 -25.91 19.38 -16.97
C PRO A 39 -24.64 18.77 -17.57
N VAL A 40 -23.48 19.00 -16.96
CA VAL A 40 -22.32 18.13 -17.18
C VAL A 40 -22.67 16.81 -16.50
N VAL A 41 -23.59 16.06 -17.10
CA VAL A 41 -23.72 14.62 -16.86
C VAL A 41 -22.55 14.03 -17.62
N ARG A 42 -21.40 13.88 -16.95
CA ARG A 42 -20.38 12.95 -17.46
C ARG A 42 -21.07 11.59 -17.57
N ALA A 43 -21.08 11.02 -18.77
CA ALA A 43 -21.61 9.70 -19.09
C ALA A 43 -20.78 8.54 -18.49
N ASP A 44 -20.15 8.75 -17.32
CA ASP A 44 -19.03 7.95 -16.82
C ASP A 44 -19.39 7.09 -15.59
N TYR A 45 -20.66 6.77 -15.34
CA TYR A 45 -20.94 5.66 -14.42
C TYR A 45 -20.56 4.35 -15.11
N ASN A 46 -19.30 3.95 -14.94
CA ASN A 46 -18.83 2.64 -15.34
C ASN A 46 -18.91 1.69 -14.14
N PRO A 47 -20.02 0.93 -13.98
CA PRO A 47 -20.23 0.08 -12.81
C PRO A 47 -19.13 -0.96 -12.62
N GLN A 48 -18.37 -1.27 -13.68
CA GLN A 48 -17.23 -2.16 -13.60
C GLN A 48 -16.10 -1.61 -12.71
N ARG A 49 -15.79 -0.32 -12.84
CA ARG A 49 -14.58 0.32 -12.27
C ARG A 49 -14.89 1.18 -11.05
N VAL A 50 -15.94 0.80 -10.32
CA VAL A 50 -16.41 1.48 -9.12
C VAL A 50 -16.56 0.44 -8.01
N GLY A 51 -15.93 0.68 -6.87
CA GLY A 51 -16.29 0.00 -5.63
C GLY A 51 -17.63 0.53 -5.15
N PHE A 52 -18.64 -0.32 -5.00
CA PHE A 52 -19.99 0.07 -4.59
C PHE A 52 -20.44 -0.70 -3.34
N SER A 53 -21.06 0.00 -2.39
CA SER A 53 -21.67 -0.55 -1.18
C SER A 53 -22.91 0.24 -0.78
N SER A 54 -23.90 -0.44 -0.21
CA SER A 54 -25.08 0.15 0.42
C SER A 54 -25.01 0.17 1.95
N THR A 55 -23.89 -0.25 2.53
CA THR A 55 -23.63 -0.23 3.97
C THR A 55 -22.34 0.55 4.27
N TYR A 56 -22.21 0.98 5.52
CA TYR A 56 -21.07 1.74 6.04
C TYR A 56 -20.72 1.32 7.48
N PRO A 57 -19.45 1.46 7.89
CA PRO A 57 -19.03 1.34 9.27
C PRO A 57 -19.78 2.31 10.18
N THR A 58 -20.26 1.80 11.31
CA THR A 58 -20.94 2.61 12.34
C THR A 58 -20.09 2.81 13.60
N ASN A 59 -18.96 2.11 13.71
CA ASN A 59 -18.07 2.15 14.87
C ASN A 59 -16.61 2.12 14.40
N TYR A 60 -15.71 2.72 15.19
CA TYR A 60 -14.28 2.78 14.84
C TYR A 60 -13.66 1.40 14.59
N SER A 61 -14.04 0.38 15.38
CA SER A 61 -13.50 -0.98 15.26
C SER A 61 -13.78 -1.65 13.90
N ASP A 62 -14.64 -1.06 13.07
CA ASP A 62 -14.97 -1.51 11.72
C ASP A 62 -14.23 -0.72 10.63
N TRP A 63 -13.12 -0.03 10.99
CA TRP A 63 -12.34 0.80 10.08
C TRP A 63 -11.87 0.07 8.81
N ALA A 64 -11.70 -1.25 8.85
CA ALA A 64 -11.32 -2.06 7.70
C ALA A 64 -12.38 -2.07 6.57
N ASN A 65 -13.62 -1.69 6.88
CA ASN A 65 -14.71 -1.53 5.92
C ASN A 65 -14.85 -0.08 5.41
N ALA A 66 -13.92 0.83 5.72
CA ALA A 66 -13.89 2.18 5.15
C ALA A 66 -13.48 2.16 3.66
N TYR A 67 -13.90 3.17 2.89
CA TYR A 67 -13.29 3.40 1.58
C TYR A 67 -11.99 4.16 1.71
N ILE A 68 -11.00 3.79 0.91
CA ILE A 68 -9.66 4.34 0.96
C ILE A 68 -9.35 5.16 -0.29
N ALA A 69 -8.63 6.27 -0.10
CA ALA A 69 -8.06 7.07 -1.18
C ALA A 69 -6.67 7.56 -0.79
N GLY A 70 -5.82 7.81 -1.78
CA GLY A 70 -4.45 8.25 -1.54
C GLY A 70 -3.71 8.70 -2.79
N ASN A 71 -2.61 9.43 -2.58
CA ASN A 71 -1.71 9.90 -3.64
C ASN A 71 -0.28 9.33 -3.51
N GLY A 72 -0.09 8.29 -2.70
CA GLY A 72 1.21 7.67 -2.40
C GLY A 72 1.90 8.19 -1.14
N LYS A 73 1.59 9.43 -0.72
CA LYS A 73 2.03 10.01 0.56
C LYS A 73 0.87 10.10 1.52
N LEU A 74 -0.14 10.91 1.16
CA LEU A 74 -1.32 11.16 1.97
C LEU A 74 -2.37 10.09 1.69
N GLY A 75 -3.02 9.60 2.75
CA GLY A 75 -4.09 8.61 2.68
C GLY A 75 -5.26 8.96 3.58
N ILE A 76 -6.47 8.62 3.14
CA ILE A 76 -7.69 8.69 3.96
C ILE A 76 -8.44 7.37 3.95
N MET A 77 -9.09 7.06 5.07
CA MET A 77 -10.10 6.01 5.20
C MET A 77 -11.42 6.65 5.60
N VAL A 78 -12.41 6.64 4.71
CA VAL A 78 -13.69 7.35 4.84
C VAL A 78 -14.77 6.33 5.19
N PHE A 79 -15.43 6.49 6.35
CA PHE A 79 -16.47 5.57 6.79
C PHE A 79 -17.73 5.70 5.92
N CYS A 80 -17.98 6.89 5.40
CA CYS A 80 -19.14 7.23 4.58
C CYS A 80 -20.46 7.22 5.37
N ASN A 81 -20.43 7.53 6.66
CA ASN A 81 -21.66 7.69 7.45
C ASN A 81 -22.33 9.02 7.05
N PRO A 82 -23.63 9.04 6.72
CA PRO A 82 -24.32 10.22 6.20
C PRO A 82 -24.36 11.39 7.19
N LEU A 83 -24.52 11.12 8.50
CA LEU A 83 -24.68 12.17 9.50
C LEU A 83 -23.49 12.28 10.45
N ASP A 84 -22.87 11.16 10.83
CA ASP A 84 -21.75 11.12 11.79
C ASP A 84 -20.52 10.50 11.11
N GLU A 85 -19.89 11.27 10.23
CA GLU A 85 -18.74 10.81 9.44
C GLU A 85 -17.46 10.72 10.26
N THR A 86 -16.71 9.64 10.01
CA THR A 86 -15.35 9.44 10.50
C THR A 86 -14.42 9.31 9.30
N VAL A 87 -13.36 10.12 9.29
CA VAL A 87 -12.27 9.99 8.32
C VAL A 87 -10.95 9.80 9.03
N ILE A 88 -10.30 8.65 8.85
CA ILE A 88 -8.98 8.37 9.40
C ILE A 88 -7.92 8.85 8.41
N TYR A 89 -6.96 9.63 8.89
CA TYR A 89 -5.87 10.20 8.11
C TYR A 89 -4.60 9.38 8.30
N ASN A 90 -3.94 9.08 7.21
CA ASN A 90 -2.68 8.36 7.16
C ASN A 90 -1.65 9.15 6.35
N ASP A 91 -0.38 8.92 6.65
CA ASP A 91 0.76 9.45 5.91
C ASP A 91 1.81 8.35 5.76
N ARG A 92 2.45 8.27 4.59
CA ARG A 92 3.57 7.35 4.32
C ARG A 92 4.68 7.46 5.36
N GLY A 93 4.88 8.63 5.97
CA GLY A 93 5.89 8.82 7.01
C GLY A 93 5.52 8.24 8.39
N PHE A 94 4.24 7.93 8.66
CA PHE A 94 3.73 7.56 10.00
C PHE A 94 4.12 6.16 10.48
N ASN A 95 5.41 6.02 10.76
CA ASN A 95 6.02 4.97 11.56
C ASN A 95 6.36 5.53 12.94
N LEU A 96 6.24 4.70 13.99
CA LEU A 96 6.69 5.08 15.32
C LEU A 96 8.16 5.51 15.28
N ALA A 97 8.46 6.66 15.87
CA ALA A 97 9.81 7.20 15.87
C ALA A 97 10.78 6.29 16.63
N LYS A 98 12.03 6.24 16.14
CA LYS A 98 13.10 5.47 16.80
C LYS A 98 13.38 6.01 18.20
N SER A 99 13.54 5.10 19.16
CA SER A 99 14.01 5.40 20.52
C SER A 99 15.48 5.06 20.74
N SER A 100 16.04 4.23 19.87
CA SER A 100 17.44 3.78 19.86
C SER A 100 17.86 3.49 18.43
N ASP A 101 19.16 3.52 18.18
CA ASP A 101 19.71 3.10 16.90
C ASP A 101 19.73 1.58 16.80
N ARG A 102 19.39 1.09 15.61
CA ARG A 102 19.58 -0.32 15.25
C ARG A 102 21.07 -0.58 15.06
N SER A 103 21.57 -1.70 15.58
CA SER A 103 22.97 -2.08 15.36
C SER A 103 23.20 -3.58 15.42
N PHE A 104 24.31 -3.99 14.82
CA PHE A 104 24.89 -5.32 14.89
C PHE A 104 26.41 -5.18 14.73
N ALA A 105 27.15 -6.15 15.25
CA ALA A 105 28.60 -6.19 15.18
C ALA A 105 29.09 -6.61 13.79
N GLN A 106 30.38 -6.37 13.54
CA GLN A 106 31.10 -7.05 12.49
C GLN A 106 31.46 -8.45 12.97
N VAL A 107 30.93 -9.47 12.29
CA VAL A 107 31.23 -10.88 12.54
C VAL A 107 32.70 -11.13 12.17
N SER A 108 33.41 -11.89 13.03
CA SER A 108 34.83 -12.14 12.82
C SER A 108 35.06 -13.13 11.66
N ALA A 109 36.21 -13.04 11.00
CA ALA A 109 36.58 -13.97 9.93
C ALA A 109 36.62 -15.43 10.44
N ASP A 110 37.05 -15.64 11.69
CA ASP A 110 37.09 -16.97 12.32
C ASP A 110 35.69 -17.53 12.57
N ASP A 111 34.74 -16.69 13.02
CA ASP A 111 33.35 -17.10 13.19
C ASP A 111 32.71 -17.44 11.83
N LEU A 112 32.93 -16.61 10.81
CA LEU A 112 32.44 -16.87 9.44
C LEU A 112 32.99 -18.19 8.88
N ALA A 113 34.29 -18.44 9.04
CA ALA A 113 34.92 -19.69 8.63
C ALA A 113 34.33 -20.89 9.39
N THR A 114 34.10 -20.74 10.70
CA THR A 114 33.50 -21.77 11.56
C THR A 114 32.05 -22.07 11.14
N ILE A 115 31.24 -21.04 10.86
CA ILE A 115 29.87 -21.21 10.38
C ILE A 115 29.86 -21.98 9.05
N ARG A 116 30.66 -21.56 8.07
CA ARG A 116 30.75 -22.24 6.76
C ARG A 116 31.21 -23.69 6.89
N SER A 117 32.20 -23.95 7.75
CA SER A 117 32.70 -25.31 8.04
C SER A 117 31.61 -26.20 8.67
N ASN A 118 30.88 -25.67 9.65
CA ASN A 118 29.76 -26.38 10.28
C ASN A 118 28.64 -26.66 9.28
N CYS A 119 28.28 -25.70 8.44
CA CYS A 119 27.32 -25.89 7.35
C CYS A 119 27.76 -27.00 6.38
N ALA A 120 29.02 -27.01 5.94
CA ALA A 120 29.54 -28.04 5.04
C ALA A 120 29.60 -29.44 5.69
N ALA A 121 29.81 -29.50 7.00
CA ALA A 121 29.82 -30.74 7.78
C ALA A 121 28.41 -31.25 8.16
N GLY A 122 27.35 -30.47 7.90
CA GLY A 122 25.98 -30.79 8.33
C GLY A 122 25.69 -30.46 9.80
N ASN A 123 26.58 -29.74 10.49
CA ASN A 123 26.42 -29.28 11.87
C ASN A 123 25.56 -28.01 11.93
N PHE A 124 24.35 -28.07 11.37
CA PHE A 124 23.50 -26.90 11.14
C PHE A 124 23.05 -26.19 12.41
N ALA A 125 22.83 -26.92 13.51
CA ALA A 125 22.42 -26.34 14.78
C ALA A 125 23.50 -25.39 15.32
N ASP A 126 24.77 -25.81 15.28
CA ASP A 126 25.91 -25.03 15.74
C ASP A 126 26.17 -23.84 14.82
N ALA A 127 26.06 -24.04 13.51
CA ALA A 127 26.14 -22.96 12.52
C ALA A 127 25.07 -21.88 12.77
N ASN A 128 23.80 -22.29 12.97
CA ASN A 128 22.68 -21.38 13.20
C ASN A 128 22.85 -20.58 14.51
N ALA A 129 23.28 -21.26 15.59
CA ALA A 129 23.52 -20.60 16.87
C ALA A 129 24.66 -19.58 16.80
N LEU A 130 25.77 -19.93 16.11
CA LEU A 130 26.92 -19.04 15.97
C LEU A 130 26.61 -17.86 15.05
N ALA A 131 25.93 -18.07 13.92
CA ALA A 131 25.44 -17.03 13.01
C ALA A 131 24.71 -15.90 13.75
N VAL A 132 23.78 -16.25 14.64
CA VAL A 132 22.97 -15.28 15.36
C VAL A 132 23.73 -14.63 16.52
N SER A 133 24.45 -15.43 17.31
CA SER A 133 25.15 -14.92 18.50
C SER A 133 26.32 -13.99 18.15
N SER A 134 27.05 -14.30 17.07
CA SER A 134 28.18 -13.49 16.58
C SER A 134 27.77 -12.12 16.04
N ALA A 135 26.54 -12.01 15.49
CA ALA A 135 26.00 -10.75 14.98
C ALA A 135 25.76 -9.70 16.07
N LYS A 136 25.63 -10.10 17.34
CA LYS A 136 25.37 -9.20 18.50
C LYS A 136 24.31 -8.14 18.19
N TYR A 137 23.19 -8.61 17.62
CA TYR A 137 22.12 -7.74 17.16
C TYR A 137 21.44 -7.00 18.32
N HIS A 138 21.19 -5.71 18.13
CA HIS A 138 20.44 -4.84 19.03
C HIS A 138 19.30 -4.16 18.27
N ASN A 139 18.08 -4.37 18.76
CA ASN A 139 16.88 -3.80 18.18
C ASN A 139 16.87 -2.26 18.26
N GLY A 140 16.23 -1.63 17.28
CA GLY A 140 16.14 -0.17 17.15
C GLY A 140 15.69 0.24 15.75
N GLY A 141 15.82 1.54 15.48
CA GLY A 141 15.27 2.16 14.27
C GLY A 141 13.77 2.47 14.41
N GLU A 142 13.12 2.78 13.28
CA GLU A 142 11.69 3.08 13.26
C GLU A 142 10.86 1.85 13.64
N GLY A 143 9.73 2.09 14.31
CA GLY A 143 8.78 1.06 14.70
C GLY A 143 7.59 0.95 13.76
N ASN A 144 6.50 0.36 14.27
CA ASN A 144 5.29 0.05 13.54
C ASN A 144 4.69 1.23 12.77
N ARG A 145 4.06 0.94 11.63
CA ARG A 145 3.11 1.84 10.97
C ARG A 145 1.94 2.16 11.90
N HIS A 146 1.40 3.38 11.81
CA HIS A 146 0.25 3.80 12.60
C HIS A 146 -0.64 4.81 11.85
N PRO A 147 -1.94 4.92 12.21
CA PRO A 147 -2.78 6.03 11.74
C PRO A 147 -2.27 7.36 12.28
N GLY A 148 -2.64 8.48 11.67
CA GLY A 148 -2.34 9.81 12.19
C GLY A 148 -3.39 10.28 13.19
N PHE A 149 -4.61 10.48 12.71
CA PHE A 149 -5.71 11.05 13.48
C PHE A 149 -7.01 10.82 12.73
N GLU A 150 -8.13 11.22 13.33
CA GLU A 150 -9.40 11.22 12.64
C GLU A 150 -10.04 12.60 12.62
N MET A 151 -10.88 12.81 11.62
CA MET A 151 -11.85 13.89 11.59
C MET A 151 -13.23 13.31 11.85
N LEU A 152 -13.97 13.98 12.75
CA LEU A 152 -15.40 13.74 12.93
C LEU A 152 -16.19 14.90 12.34
N ILE A 153 -17.18 14.58 11.51
CA ILE A 153 -18.14 15.54 10.96
C ILE A 153 -19.54 15.10 11.38
N SER A 154 -20.22 15.93 12.17
CA SER A 154 -21.62 15.69 12.55
C SER A 154 -22.54 16.68 11.84
N ILE A 155 -23.56 16.16 11.16
CA ILE A 155 -24.65 16.90 10.52
C ILE A 155 -25.92 16.61 11.31
N PRO A 156 -26.65 17.65 11.79
CA PRO A 156 -27.89 17.44 12.51
C PRO A 156 -28.89 16.61 11.69
N PRO A 157 -29.57 15.61 12.29
CA PRO A 157 -30.56 14.81 11.60
C PRO A 157 -31.78 15.64 11.23
N ASP A 158 -32.37 15.37 10.06
CA ASP A 158 -33.66 15.92 9.65
C ASP A 158 -34.45 14.89 8.84
N GLY A 159 -35.33 14.16 9.51
CA GLY A 159 -36.09 13.05 8.91
C GLY A 159 -35.30 11.75 8.77
N ALA A 160 -35.91 10.77 8.10
CA ALA A 160 -35.33 9.46 7.89
C ALA A 160 -34.37 9.45 6.69
N ILE A 161 -33.24 8.75 6.84
CA ILE A 161 -32.30 8.52 5.74
C ILE A 161 -32.86 7.46 4.79
N SER A 162 -32.79 7.76 3.49
CA SER A 162 -33.16 6.84 2.40
C SER A 162 -32.19 6.98 1.23
N ASN A 163 -32.31 6.09 0.22
CA ASN A 163 -31.48 6.12 -1.00
C ASN A 163 -29.97 6.19 -0.74
N TYR A 164 -29.51 5.58 0.36
CA TYR A 164 -28.11 5.60 0.73
C TYR A 164 -27.27 4.80 -0.27
N SER A 165 -26.14 5.38 -0.68
CA SER A 165 -25.10 4.67 -1.42
C SER A 165 -23.74 5.30 -1.13
N ARG A 166 -22.69 4.47 -1.16
CA ARG A 166 -21.31 4.92 -1.21
C ARG A 166 -20.56 4.25 -2.34
N THR A 167 -19.68 5.03 -2.98
CA THR A 167 -18.85 4.55 -4.09
C THR A 167 -17.43 5.06 -3.99
N CYS A 168 -16.46 4.26 -4.42
CA CYS A 168 -15.11 4.70 -4.78
C CYS A 168 -14.92 4.48 -6.28
N ASP A 169 -14.83 5.56 -7.05
CA ASP A 169 -14.54 5.47 -8.48
C ASP A 169 -13.03 5.30 -8.69
N PHE A 170 -12.63 4.12 -9.14
CA PHE A 170 -11.23 3.77 -9.29
C PHE A 170 -10.53 4.55 -10.42
N ARG A 171 -11.29 5.09 -11.38
CA ARG A 171 -10.76 5.92 -12.48
C ARG A 171 -10.37 7.32 -12.03
N THR A 172 -11.02 7.83 -10.98
CA THR A 172 -10.82 9.21 -10.52
C THR A 172 -10.21 9.27 -9.12
N GLY A 173 -10.31 8.18 -8.35
CA GLY A 173 -9.95 8.13 -6.94
C GLY A 173 -10.91 8.90 -6.03
N VAL A 174 -12.13 9.17 -6.50
CA VAL A 174 -13.14 9.95 -5.77
C VAL A 174 -14.07 9.02 -5.02
N ILE A 175 -14.12 9.20 -3.71
CA ILE A 175 -15.12 8.61 -2.83
C ILE A 175 -16.35 9.52 -2.84
N THR A 176 -17.52 8.96 -3.10
CA THR A 176 -18.80 9.68 -3.11
C THR A 176 -19.78 9.00 -2.17
N VAL A 177 -20.47 9.78 -1.36
CA VAL A 177 -21.56 9.35 -0.47
C VAL A 177 -22.82 10.09 -0.89
N LYS A 178 -23.91 9.36 -1.07
CA LYS A 178 -25.23 9.92 -1.42
C LYS A 178 -26.29 9.37 -0.48
N TRP A 179 -27.23 10.21 -0.10
CA TRP A 179 -28.42 9.83 0.65
C TRP A 179 -29.51 10.89 0.46
N SER A 180 -30.74 10.57 0.85
CA SER A 180 -31.84 11.54 0.91
C SER A 180 -32.35 11.64 2.34
N ASP A 181 -32.75 12.83 2.76
CA ASP A 181 -33.48 13.08 4.00
C ASP A 181 -34.58 14.14 3.78
N ALA A 182 -35.18 14.71 4.83
CA ALA A 182 -36.27 15.68 4.70
C ALA A 182 -35.87 16.96 3.94
N ARG A 183 -34.56 17.25 3.84
CA ARG A 183 -34.02 18.43 3.16
C ARG A 183 -33.84 18.19 1.65
N GLY A 184 -33.70 16.93 1.24
CA GLY A 184 -33.53 16.53 -0.17
C GLY A 184 -32.34 15.58 -0.37
N ASP A 185 -31.78 15.60 -1.57
CA ASP A 185 -30.70 14.70 -1.99
C ASP A 185 -29.30 15.27 -1.69
N TRP A 186 -28.57 14.55 -0.85
CA TRP A 186 -27.23 14.88 -0.42
C TRP A 186 -26.16 14.22 -1.28
N GLU A 187 -25.05 14.93 -1.46
CA GLU A 187 -23.82 14.38 -2.04
C GLU A 187 -22.61 14.94 -1.27
N ARG A 188 -21.74 14.03 -0.81
CA ARG A 188 -20.42 14.37 -0.24
C ARG A 188 -19.34 13.68 -1.04
N LYS A 189 -18.24 14.39 -1.31
CA LYS A 189 -17.10 13.86 -2.05
C LYS A 189 -15.80 14.01 -1.29
N SER A 190 -14.94 13.02 -1.41
CA SER A 190 -13.61 13.00 -0.80
C SER A 190 -12.60 12.39 -1.77
N PHE A 191 -11.42 12.98 -1.88
CA PHE A 191 -10.32 12.48 -2.70
C PHE A 191 -8.99 13.00 -2.19
N VAL A 192 -7.88 12.43 -2.68
CA VAL A 192 -6.53 12.91 -2.40
C VAL A 192 -5.93 13.38 -3.73
N SER A 193 -5.74 14.69 -3.88
CA SER A 193 -5.17 15.27 -5.11
C SER A 193 -3.70 14.87 -5.22
N ARG A 194 -3.35 14.17 -6.30
CA ARG A 194 -1.95 13.92 -6.66
C ARG A 194 -1.27 15.18 -7.21
N LYS A 195 -2.01 16.02 -7.94
CA LYS A 195 -1.50 17.25 -8.54
C LYS A 195 -1.11 18.29 -7.48
N ASP A 196 -1.97 18.46 -6.48
CA ASP A 196 -1.86 19.54 -5.49
C ASP A 196 -1.36 19.04 -4.13
N ASP A 197 -1.04 17.75 -4.00
CA ASP A 197 -0.62 17.08 -2.77
C ASP A 197 -1.48 17.46 -1.56
N VAL A 198 -2.80 17.24 -1.65
CA VAL A 198 -3.75 17.66 -0.62
C VAL A 198 -4.95 16.73 -0.58
N ILE A 199 -5.41 16.41 0.63
CA ILE A 199 -6.68 15.71 0.84
C ILE A 199 -7.80 16.74 0.73
N VAL A 200 -8.83 16.42 -0.06
CA VAL A 200 -9.99 17.29 -0.29
C VAL A 200 -11.25 16.58 0.17
N GLN A 201 -12.04 17.26 1.00
CA GLN A 201 -13.41 16.86 1.33
C GLN A 201 -14.33 18.03 1.02
N TYR A 202 -15.43 17.75 0.31
CA TYR A 202 -16.38 18.76 -0.13
C TYR A 202 -17.80 18.36 0.25
N LEU A 203 -18.45 19.25 1.00
CA LEU A 203 -19.77 19.08 1.56
C LEU A 203 -20.70 20.17 1.02
N THR A 204 -21.85 19.74 0.51
CA THR A 204 -22.92 20.61 0.02
C THR A 204 -24.25 20.08 0.54
N ALA A 205 -25.14 20.98 0.98
CA ALA A 205 -26.48 20.62 1.42
C ALA A 205 -27.53 20.87 0.33
N PRO A 206 -28.61 20.07 0.29
CA PRO A 206 -29.81 20.39 -0.48
C PRO A 206 -30.30 21.81 -0.15
N GLY A 207 -30.56 22.62 -1.17
CA GLY A 207 -31.04 23.99 -0.98
C GLY A 207 -30.01 24.97 -0.39
N GLY A 208 -28.74 24.57 -0.21
CA GLY A 208 -27.64 25.47 0.14
C GLY A 208 -27.60 25.93 1.60
N LYS A 209 -28.17 25.15 2.54
CA LYS A 209 -28.08 25.40 3.98
C LYS A 209 -27.45 24.19 4.70
N LEU A 210 -26.16 24.29 4.97
CA LEU A 210 -25.36 23.30 5.67
C LEU A 210 -25.06 23.80 7.09
N ASP A 211 -25.53 23.02 8.06
CA ASP A 211 -25.11 23.09 9.45
C ASP A 211 -24.29 21.84 9.76
N CYS A 212 -23.09 22.01 10.34
CA CYS A 212 -22.27 20.90 10.78
C CYS A 212 -21.28 21.29 11.87
N SER A 213 -20.81 20.31 12.63
CA SER A 213 -19.66 20.44 13.52
C SER A 213 -18.52 19.55 13.06
N ILE A 214 -17.30 20.08 13.10
CA ILE A 214 -16.09 19.41 12.61
C ILE A 214 -15.02 19.48 13.69
N GLN A 215 -14.35 18.37 13.96
CA GLN A 215 -13.18 18.34 14.84
C GLN A 215 -12.14 17.33 14.37
N LEU A 216 -10.87 17.61 14.70
CA LEU A 216 -9.80 16.61 14.64
C LEU A 216 -9.60 15.99 16.02
N THR A 217 -9.49 14.67 16.07
CA THR A 217 -9.30 13.91 17.31
C THR A 217 -8.57 12.59 17.06
N THR A 218 -8.45 11.77 18.10
CA THR A 218 -7.96 10.40 18.06
C THR A 218 -8.99 9.50 18.72
N ASP A 219 -9.14 8.28 18.21
CA ASP A 219 -10.01 7.25 18.81
C ASP A 219 -9.18 6.26 19.64
N PRO A 220 -9.67 5.78 20.80
CA PRO A 220 -8.98 4.73 21.57
C PRO A 220 -8.64 3.47 20.77
N GLY A 221 -9.45 3.12 19.76
CA GLY A 221 -9.23 1.99 18.85
C GLY A 221 -8.05 2.18 17.89
N MET A 222 -7.45 3.37 17.83
CA MET A 222 -6.15 3.57 17.16
C MET A 222 -5.00 2.91 17.94
N HIS A 223 -5.19 2.61 19.22
CA HIS A 223 -4.20 2.01 20.11
C HIS A 223 -2.83 2.71 20.13
N PHE A 224 -2.82 4.04 20.08
CA PHE A 224 -1.57 4.80 20.20
C PHE A 224 -0.80 4.42 21.48
N PRO A 225 0.54 4.27 21.42
CA PRO A 225 1.36 4.09 22.60
C PRO A 225 1.09 5.16 23.66
N ALA A 226 0.98 4.74 24.93
CA ALA A 226 0.63 5.63 26.05
C ALA A 226 1.59 6.83 26.25
N ALA A 227 2.82 6.73 25.75
CA ALA A 227 3.82 7.80 25.82
C ALA A 227 3.65 8.87 24.73
N MET A 228 2.75 8.67 23.75
CA MET A 228 2.41 9.69 22.77
C MET A 228 1.47 10.73 23.37
N THR A 229 1.63 11.99 22.97
CA THR A 229 0.75 13.08 23.41
C THR A 229 0.21 13.85 22.23
N PHE A 230 -1.03 14.34 22.37
CA PHE A 230 -1.77 15.00 21.28
C PHE A 230 -2.28 16.36 21.74
N THR A 231 -2.00 17.38 20.94
CA THR A 231 -2.52 18.73 21.13
C THR A 231 -3.45 19.07 19.97
N LYS A 232 -4.67 19.50 20.28
CA LYS A 232 -5.72 19.84 19.30
C LYS A 232 -5.96 21.34 19.39
N ILE A 233 -5.82 22.04 18.26
CA ILE A 233 -5.95 23.51 18.19
C ILE A 233 -6.87 23.86 17.03
N ALA A 234 -7.92 24.62 17.32
CA ALA A 234 -8.87 25.09 16.32
C ALA A 234 -8.97 26.61 16.33
N ASP A 235 -9.15 27.18 15.14
CA ASP A 235 -9.65 28.53 14.94
C ASP A 235 -10.67 28.54 13.79
N ALA A 236 -11.17 29.73 13.42
CA ALA A 236 -12.22 29.88 12.40
C ALA A 236 -11.78 29.49 10.97
N ASN A 237 -10.50 29.18 10.74
CA ASN A 237 -9.94 28.83 9.44
C ASN A 237 -9.20 27.49 9.45
N TYR A 238 -8.66 27.07 10.61
CA TYR A 238 -7.81 25.88 10.70
C TYR A 238 -8.20 24.97 11.86
N LEU A 239 -8.14 23.67 11.61
CA LEU A 239 -8.09 22.62 12.62
C LEU A 239 -6.69 21.98 12.57
N ASN A 240 -6.05 21.86 13.72
CA ASN A 240 -4.70 21.31 13.84
C ASN A 240 -4.72 20.19 14.88
N ILE A 241 -3.98 19.13 14.59
CA ILE A 241 -3.60 18.11 15.57
C ILE A 241 -2.11 17.88 15.50
N ARG A 242 -1.45 17.93 16.66
CA ARG A 242 0.01 17.81 16.80
C ARG A 242 0.32 16.68 17.75
N ALA A 243 1.15 15.75 17.32
CA ALA A 243 1.51 14.57 18.09
C ALA A 243 3.00 14.58 18.41
N ASN A 244 3.36 14.45 19.69
CA ASN A 244 4.72 14.12 20.08
C ASN A 244 4.83 12.60 20.27
N TYR A 245 5.91 12.00 19.77
CA TYR A 245 6.27 10.64 20.16
C TYR A 245 6.88 10.63 21.58
N ALA A 246 7.27 9.45 22.06
CA ALA A 246 7.83 9.28 23.39
C ALA A 246 9.06 10.19 23.63
N PRO A 247 9.33 10.64 24.88
CA PRO A 247 10.39 11.60 25.18
C PRO A 247 11.80 11.22 24.72
N ASN A 248 12.09 9.92 24.59
CA ASN A 248 13.38 9.38 24.16
C ASN A 248 13.58 9.33 22.63
N THR A 249 12.73 9.99 21.84
CA THR A 249 12.77 9.98 20.37
C THR A 249 13.40 11.25 19.76
N GLY A 250 14.13 12.03 20.55
CA GLY A 250 14.76 13.28 20.08
C GLY A 250 13.76 14.40 19.75
N GLY A 251 12.58 14.38 20.39
CA GLY A 251 11.51 15.34 20.13
C GLY A 251 10.81 15.13 18.79
N ALA A 252 10.85 13.91 18.23
CA ALA A 252 10.10 13.57 17.03
C ALA A 252 8.60 13.73 17.25
N GLY A 253 7.87 13.98 16.17
CA GLY A 253 6.42 14.14 16.18
C GLY A 253 5.84 14.24 14.78
N TYR A 254 4.56 14.57 14.67
CA TYR A 254 3.92 14.93 13.40
C TYR A 254 2.82 15.96 13.63
N GLU A 255 2.40 16.63 12.57
CA GLU A 255 1.17 17.42 12.60
C GLU A 255 0.26 17.11 11.41
N GLY A 256 -1.04 17.24 11.65
CA GLY A 256 -2.10 17.27 10.66
C GLY A 256 -2.80 18.62 10.73
N VAL A 257 -2.94 19.28 9.58
CA VAL A 257 -3.57 20.59 9.48
C VAL A 257 -4.66 20.53 8.42
N THR A 258 -5.86 20.95 8.79
CA THR A 258 -6.99 21.12 7.89
C THR A 258 -7.31 22.60 7.76
N ARG A 259 -7.20 23.14 6.55
CA ARG A 259 -7.77 24.45 6.20
C ARG A 259 -9.24 24.26 5.85
N MET A 260 -10.09 25.06 6.47
CA MET A 260 -11.53 25.03 6.26
C MET A 260 -12.01 26.30 5.57
N VAL A 261 -12.71 26.10 4.45
CA VAL A 261 -13.28 27.15 3.62
C VAL A 261 -14.78 26.93 3.52
N ALA A 262 -15.55 27.83 4.11
CA ALA A 262 -17.02 27.84 4.00
C ALA A 262 -17.44 28.96 3.05
N THR A 263 -18.39 28.67 2.16
CA THR A 263 -19.04 29.67 1.32
C THR A 263 -20.35 30.05 1.99
N GLY A 264 -20.48 31.31 2.41
CA GLY A 264 -21.62 31.77 3.20
C GLY A 264 -21.62 31.24 4.65
N GLY A 265 -22.70 31.53 5.38
CA GLY A 265 -22.88 31.09 6.76
C GLY A 265 -21.98 31.78 7.79
N THR A 266 -21.97 31.23 9.00
CA THR A 266 -21.14 31.67 10.12
C THR A 266 -20.33 30.51 10.69
N LYS A 267 -19.18 30.84 11.28
CA LYS A 267 -18.24 29.88 11.89
C LYS A 267 -18.03 30.27 13.35
N THR A 268 -18.15 29.30 14.26
CA THR A 268 -17.83 29.49 15.68
C THR A 268 -16.94 28.35 16.15
N VAL A 269 -16.03 28.65 17.07
CA VAL A 269 -15.10 27.66 17.63
C VAL A 269 -15.31 27.57 19.12
N ASP A 270 -15.50 26.35 19.62
CA ASP A 270 -15.51 26.03 21.04
C ASP A 270 -14.51 24.90 21.29
N GLY A 271 -13.43 25.19 22.03
CA GLY A 271 -12.30 24.29 22.20
C GLY A 271 -11.68 23.88 20.86
N ASN A 272 -11.77 22.59 20.50
CA ASN A 272 -11.28 22.02 19.23
C ASN A 272 -12.42 21.71 18.23
N ILE A 273 -13.64 22.16 18.51
CA ILE A 273 -14.82 21.93 17.68
C ILE A 273 -15.14 23.21 16.90
N LEU A 274 -15.13 23.11 15.58
CA LEU A 274 -15.59 24.14 14.68
C LEU A 274 -17.03 23.85 14.28
N THR A 275 -17.93 24.77 14.60
CA THR A 275 -19.34 24.72 14.18
C THR A 275 -19.56 25.69 13.02
N ILE A 276 -20.22 25.20 11.99
CA ILE A 276 -20.59 25.94 10.79
C ILE A 276 -22.12 25.98 10.73
N SER A 277 -22.68 27.16 10.49
CA SER A 277 -24.13 27.33 10.38
C SER A 277 -24.51 28.10 9.13
N ASN A 278 -25.57 27.64 8.45
CA ASN A 278 -26.15 28.23 7.25
C ASN A 278 -25.13 28.45 6.10
N ALA A 279 -24.13 27.56 5.97
CA ALA A 279 -23.19 27.62 4.85
C ALA A 279 -23.80 27.02 3.58
N THR A 280 -23.41 27.51 2.41
CA THR A 280 -23.78 26.90 1.14
C THR A 280 -22.93 25.66 0.84
N SER A 281 -21.64 25.74 1.15
CA SER A 281 -20.71 24.62 1.02
C SER A 281 -19.58 24.74 2.01
N VAL A 282 -18.99 23.59 2.37
CA VAL A 282 -17.77 23.51 3.18
C VAL A 282 -16.75 22.68 2.42
N MET A 283 -15.55 23.25 2.23
CA MET A 283 -14.40 22.54 1.70
C MET A 283 -13.31 22.44 2.76
N LEU A 284 -12.77 21.24 2.91
CA LEU A 284 -11.70 20.92 3.85
C LEU A 284 -10.49 20.46 3.04
N LEU A 285 -9.37 21.14 3.26
CA LEU A 285 -8.09 20.85 2.62
C LEU A 285 -7.11 20.41 3.71
N THR A 286 -6.70 19.15 3.70
CA THR A 286 -5.86 18.58 4.76
C THR A 286 -4.49 18.15 4.22
N ARG A 287 -3.45 18.46 5.01
CA ARG A 287 -2.09 17.95 4.84
C ARG A 287 -1.56 17.42 6.18
N SER A 288 -0.61 16.52 6.09
CA SER A 288 0.16 16.02 7.23
C SER A 288 1.66 16.04 6.94
N GLU A 289 2.45 16.05 8.00
CA GLU A 289 3.90 15.95 7.92
C GLU A 289 4.48 15.32 9.19
N LYS A 290 5.47 14.43 9.04
CA LYS A 290 6.25 13.88 10.15
C LYS A 290 7.56 14.64 10.31
N TYR A 291 7.94 14.88 11.56
CA TYR A 291 9.21 15.50 11.95
C TYR A 291 10.04 14.51 12.76
N TYR A 292 11.23 14.17 12.25
CA TYR A 292 12.13 13.20 12.89
C TYR A 292 12.84 13.73 14.15
N SER A 293 12.79 15.04 14.40
CA SER A 293 13.28 15.67 15.61
C SER A 293 12.67 17.07 15.76
N ASN A 294 12.76 17.65 16.96
CA ASN A 294 12.40 19.04 17.24
C ASN A 294 11.01 19.46 16.69
N SER A 295 10.02 18.56 16.76
CA SER A 295 8.69 18.74 16.16
C SER A 295 8.00 20.05 16.58
N VAL A 296 8.08 20.43 17.86
CA VAL A 296 7.54 21.70 18.37
C VAL A 296 8.10 22.92 17.63
N ALA A 297 9.40 22.94 17.34
CA ALA A 297 10.01 24.04 16.60
C ALA A 297 9.56 24.06 15.13
N GLN A 298 9.33 22.89 14.53
CA GLN A 298 8.80 22.77 13.16
C GLN A 298 7.35 23.26 13.08
N TRP A 299 6.50 22.85 14.02
CA TRP A 299 5.10 23.28 14.13
C TRP A 299 4.93 24.79 14.26
N ASN A 300 5.81 25.44 15.01
CA ASN A 300 5.75 26.89 15.24
C ASN A 300 6.08 27.70 13.97
N GLN A 301 6.66 27.08 12.94
CA GLN A 301 6.86 27.71 11.64
C GLN A 301 5.58 27.78 10.80
N GLN A 302 4.54 27.01 11.16
CA GLN A 302 3.24 26.99 10.46
C GLN A 302 3.37 26.71 8.94
N ASN A 303 4.34 25.86 8.55
CA ASN A 303 4.63 25.54 7.15
C ASN A 303 3.40 24.93 6.46
N LEU A 304 2.70 23.98 7.09
CA LEU A 304 1.50 23.37 6.50
C LEU A 304 0.35 24.37 6.34
N GLN A 305 0.15 25.31 7.28
CA GLN A 305 -0.86 26.35 7.12
C GLN A 305 -0.53 27.27 5.94
N THR A 306 0.74 27.68 5.81
CA THR A 306 1.22 28.51 4.69
C THR A 306 1.01 27.81 3.35
N GLN A 307 1.35 26.52 3.28
CA GLN A 307 1.13 25.70 2.09
C GLN A 307 -0.35 25.51 1.77
N LEU A 308 -1.19 25.23 2.77
CA LEU A 308 -2.62 25.07 2.56
C LEU A 308 -3.28 26.40 2.16
N ALA A 309 -2.79 27.54 2.66
CA ALA A 309 -3.27 28.87 2.30
C ALA A 309 -2.98 29.22 0.83
N SER A 310 -1.87 28.72 0.27
CA SER A 310 -1.49 28.97 -1.13
C SER A 310 -2.29 28.15 -2.14
N ILE A 311 -2.93 27.06 -1.72
CA ILE A 311 -3.82 26.26 -2.56
C ILE A 311 -5.13 27.05 -2.79
N PRO A 312 -5.51 27.36 -4.04
CA PRO A 312 -6.79 27.98 -4.34
C PRO A 312 -7.94 27.09 -3.88
N ALA A 313 -8.89 27.66 -3.15
CA ALA A 313 -10.03 26.94 -2.63
C ALA A 313 -11.14 26.79 -3.69
N ASP A 314 -10.80 26.27 -4.86
CA ASP A 314 -11.72 26.00 -5.96
C ASP A 314 -11.87 24.48 -6.19
N TYR A 315 -13.04 23.95 -5.81
CA TYR A 315 -13.31 22.51 -5.85
C TYR A 315 -13.15 21.92 -7.25
N ASN A 316 -13.67 22.60 -8.27
CA ASN A 316 -13.63 22.09 -9.65
C ASN A 316 -12.20 22.03 -10.18
N THR A 317 -11.35 23.01 -9.85
CA THR A 317 -9.93 23.01 -10.22
C THR A 317 -9.19 21.85 -9.59
N LEU A 318 -9.37 21.61 -8.28
CA LEU A 318 -8.74 20.51 -7.56
C LEU A 318 -9.22 19.14 -8.08
N LEU A 319 -10.52 18.99 -8.29
CA LEU A 319 -11.11 17.77 -8.83
C LEU A 319 -10.62 17.49 -10.25
N ASN A 320 -10.67 18.48 -11.14
CA ASN A 320 -10.20 18.32 -12.52
C ASN A 320 -8.70 18.01 -12.58
N GLY A 321 -7.91 18.60 -11.68
CA GLY A 321 -6.49 18.28 -11.52
C GLY A 321 -6.28 16.82 -11.14
N GLN A 322 -6.98 16.34 -10.11
CA GLN A 322 -6.92 14.94 -9.67
C GLN A 322 -7.34 13.97 -10.78
N ILE A 323 -8.49 14.23 -11.42
CA ILE A 323 -9.03 13.39 -12.50
C ILE A 323 -8.01 13.30 -13.64
N ALA A 324 -7.52 14.45 -14.13
CA ALA A 324 -6.59 14.47 -15.25
C ALA A 324 -5.29 13.70 -14.95
N THR A 325 -4.74 13.85 -13.74
CA THR A 325 -3.51 13.14 -13.35
C THR A 325 -3.75 11.64 -13.14
N HIS A 326 -4.86 11.25 -12.52
CA HIS A 326 -5.15 9.86 -12.20
C HIS A 326 -5.59 9.05 -13.43
N GLU A 327 -6.54 9.58 -14.22
CA GLU A 327 -7.05 8.91 -15.43
C GLU A 327 -5.92 8.67 -16.44
N ALA A 328 -4.97 9.62 -16.58
CA ALA A 328 -3.83 9.50 -17.50
C ALA A 328 -2.93 8.27 -17.25
N ILE A 329 -2.93 7.75 -16.01
CA ILE A 329 -2.20 6.52 -15.64
C ILE A 329 -3.17 5.34 -15.63
N TYR A 330 -4.31 5.50 -14.96
CA TYR A 330 -5.20 4.40 -14.64
C TYR A 330 -5.97 3.84 -15.85
N ASP A 331 -6.29 4.67 -16.85
CA ASP A 331 -7.07 4.26 -18.03
C ASP A 331 -6.23 3.55 -19.11
N ARG A 332 -4.92 3.40 -18.94
CA ARG A 332 -4.03 2.69 -19.89
C ARG A 332 -4.37 1.21 -20.05
N VAL A 333 -4.90 0.58 -19.01
CA VAL A 333 -5.25 -0.85 -19.01
C VAL A 333 -6.68 -1.04 -18.50
N LYS A 334 -7.41 -1.90 -19.21
CA LYS A 334 -8.75 -2.37 -18.85
C LYS A 334 -8.83 -3.88 -19.03
N LEU A 335 -9.50 -4.56 -18.11
CA LEU A 335 -9.91 -5.96 -18.27
C LEU A 335 -11.41 -6.00 -18.64
N ASP A 336 -11.86 -6.90 -19.52
CA ASP A 336 -13.28 -7.13 -19.77
C ASP A 336 -13.50 -8.65 -19.93
N LEU A 337 -14.18 -9.26 -18.97
CA LEU A 337 -14.46 -10.69 -18.93
C LEU A 337 -15.86 -11.01 -19.48
N ASN A 338 -16.54 -10.02 -20.08
CA ASN A 338 -17.93 -10.09 -20.51
C ASN A 338 -18.87 -10.44 -19.36
N ALA A 339 -18.73 -9.77 -18.21
CA ALA A 339 -19.73 -9.84 -17.14
C ALA A 339 -21.04 -9.16 -17.58
N SER A 340 -22.18 -9.64 -17.07
CA SER A 340 -23.47 -9.03 -17.40
C SER A 340 -23.59 -7.62 -16.79
N ALA A 341 -24.34 -6.73 -17.44
CA ALA A 341 -24.62 -5.41 -16.88
C ALA A 341 -25.33 -5.48 -15.52
N ALA A 342 -26.19 -6.50 -15.34
CA ALA A 342 -26.87 -6.77 -14.08
C ALA A 342 -25.89 -7.13 -12.96
N ASP A 343 -24.90 -7.97 -13.23
CA ASP A 343 -23.87 -8.32 -12.23
C ASP A 343 -22.94 -7.14 -11.94
N ARG A 344 -22.55 -6.37 -12.96
CA ARG A 344 -21.74 -5.16 -12.76
C ARG A 344 -22.43 -4.13 -11.87
N ALA A 345 -23.76 -4.02 -11.93
CA ALA A 345 -24.52 -3.09 -11.09
C ALA A 345 -24.61 -3.51 -9.61
N LYS A 346 -24.20 -4.72 -9.25
CA LYS A 346 -24.28 -5.22 -7.87
C LYS A 346 -23.23 -4.60 -6.96
N ALA A 347 -23.61 -4.44 -5.70
CA ALA A 347 -22.69 -4.04 -4.63
C ALA A 347 -21.63 -5.11 -4.37
N ASN A 348 -20.51 -4.71 -3.78
CA ASN A 348 -19.37 -5.57 -3.55
C ASN A 348 -19.70 -6.74 -2.61
N ASP A 349 -20.48 -6.48 -1.57
CA ASP A 349 -20.97 -7.48 -0.63
C ASP A 349 -21.86 -8.52 -1.32
N GLU A 350 -22.76 -8.09 -2.21
CA GLU A 350 -23.55 -9.02 -3.03
C GLU A 350 -22.67 -9.91 -3.90
N LEU A 351 -21.69 -9.34 -4.61
CA LEU A 351 -20.78 -10.10 -5.48
C LEU A 351 -19.92 -11.10 -4.69
N LEU A 352 -19.43 -10.71 -3.51
CA LEU A 352 -18.69 -11.60 -2.61
C LEU A 352 -19.55 -12.76 -2.12
N VAL A 353 -20.80 -12.48 -1.73
CA VAL A 353 -21.77 -13.53 -1.33
C VAL A 353 -22.07 -14.46 -2.50
N MET A 354 -22.26 -13.93 -3.72
CA MET A 354 -22.46 -14.75 -4.92
C MET A 354 -21.26 -15.67 -5.17
N GLN A 355 -20.03 -15.16 -5.09
CA GLN A 355 -18.82 -15.95 -5.31
C GLN A 355 -18.65 -17.06 -4.27
N LYS A 356 -18.96 -16.79 -2.99
CA LYS A 356 -18.88 -17.79 -1.91
C LYS A 356 -19.76 -19.03 -2.16
N HIS A 357 -20.87 -18.86 -2.87
CA HIS A 357 -21.83 -19.93 -3.16
C HIS A 357 -21.70 -20.47 -4.59
N SER A 358 -20.68 -20.03 -5.35
CA SER A 358 -20.46 -20.42 -6.74
C SER A 358 -19.15 -21.19 -6.89
N PRO A 359 -19.15 -22.39 -7.50
CA PRO A 359 -17.92 -23.11 -7.85
C PRO A 359 -17.17 -22.48 -9.04
N THR A 360 -17.82 -21.56 -9.76
CA THR A 360 -17.24 -20.82 -10.89
C THR A 360 -17.03 -19.35 -10.57
N ALA A 361 -16.08 -18.73 -11.25
CA ALA A 361 -15.75 -17.31 -11.11
C ALA A 361 -16.94 -16.40 -11.47
N ILE A 362 -17.32 -15.50 -10.56
CA ILE A 362 -18.25 -14.40 -10.82
C ILE A 362 -17.49 -13.29 -11.54
N LYS A 363 -17.62 -13.23 -12.86
CA LYS A 363 -16.82 -12.36 -13.74
C LYS A 363 -16.80 -10.89 -13.29
N ALA A 364 -17.94 -10.33 -12.87
CA ALA A 364 -18.02 -8.95 -12.39
C ALA A 364 -17.15 -8.71 -11.14
N LEU A 365 -17.04 -9.70 -10.24
CA LEU A 365 -16.17 -9.62 -9.08
C LEU A 365 -14.70 -9.60 -9.49
N TRP A 366 -14.29 -10.47 -10.42
CA TRP A 366 -12.91 -10.54 -10.90
C TRP A 366 -12.48 -9.29 -11.69
N GLU A 367 -13.36 -8.76 -12.53
CA GLU A 367 -13.17 -7.44 -13.16
C GLU A 367 -12.93 -6.37 -12.08
N ARG A 368 -13.76 -6.35 -11.04
CA ARG A 368 -13.66 -5.36 -9.97
C ARG A 368 -12.42 -5.51 -9.09
N ILE A 369 -12.00 -6.74 -8.79
CA ILE A 369 -10.76 -7.03 -8.05
C ILE A 369 -9.54 -6.55 -8.85
N PHE A 370 -9.52 -6.79 -10.16
CA PHE A 370 -8.46 -6.30 -11.04
C PHE A 370 -8.36 -4.77 -11.03
N ASP A 371 -9.49 -4.08 -11.24
CA ASP A 371 -9.55 -2.62 -11.23
C ASP A 371 -9.19 -2.05 -9.84
N ALA A 372 -9.68 -2.66 -8.75
CA ALA A 372 -9.38 -2.25 -7.38
C ALA A 372 -7.89 -2.42 -7.06
N GLY A 373 -7.27 -3.55 -7.44
CA GLY A 373 -5.85 -3.81 -7.21
C GLY A 373 -4.95 -2.77 -7.87
N ARG A 374 -5.22 -2.43 -9.13
CA ARG A 374 -4.53 -1.33 -9.84
C ARG A 374 -4.69 0.00 -9.13
N TYR A 375 -5.91 0.29 -8.66
CA TYR A 375 -6.22 1.54 -7.99
C TYR A 375 -5.47 1.67 -6.68
N TYR A 376 -5.51 0.62 -5.84
CA TYR A 376 -4.82 0.62 -4.56
C TYR A 376 -3.30 0.69 -4.71
N TYR A 377 -2.74 0.00 -5.71
CA TYR A 377 -1.31 0.11 -6.03
C TYR A 377 -0.94 1.55 -6.42
N LEU A 378 -1.69 2.17 -7.35
CA LEU A 378 -1.44 3.55 -7.77
C LEU A 378 -1.65 4.56 -6.63
N SER A 379 -2.67 4.38 -5.80
CA SER A 379 -3.02 5.30 -4.71
C SER A 379 -2.13 5.16 -3.47
N SER A 380 -1.42 4.03 -3.32
CA SER A 380 -0.40 3.88 -2.27
C SER A 380 1.03 4.10 -2.79
N SER A 381 1.29 4.15 -4.09
CA SER A 381 2.64 4.39 -4.61
C SER A 381 2.97 5.87 -4.85
N SER A 382 4.22 6.24 -4.58
CA SER A 382 4.82 7.54 -4.91
C SER A 382 6.10 7.36 -5.74
N SER A 383 6.74 8.45 -6.17
CA SER A 383 8.04 8.38 -6.84
C SER A 383 9.19 7.91 -5.93
N ASN A 384 8.98 7.84 -4.61
CA ASN A 384 10.04 7.51 -3.66
C ASN A 384 9.81 6.17 -2.94
N THR A 385 8.58 5.67 -2.92
CA THR A 385 8.22 4.47 -2.14
C THR A 385 7.10 3.67 -2.80
N PRO A 386 7.20 2.34 -2.84
CA PRO A 386 6.10 1.45 -3.20
C PRO A 386 5.17 1.24 -2.00
N PRO A 387 4.05 0.53 -2.14
CA PRO A 387 3.17 0.18 -1.01
C PRO A 387 3.92 -0.61 0.08
N ASP A 388 3.71 -0.27 1.37
CA ASP A 388 4.12 -1.13 2.50
C ASP A 388 3.06 -2.21 2.74
N LEU A 389 3.19 -3.12 3.72
CA LEU A 389 2.21 -4.20 3.97
C LEU A 389 0.73 -3.75 4.02
N LEU A 390 0.48 -2.48 4.34
CA LEU A 390 -0.84 -1.89 4.51
C LEU A 390 -1.19 -0.91 3.36
N GLY A 391 -0.35 -0.88 2.31
CA GLY A 391 -0.33 0.15 1.30
C GLY A 391 0.21 1.46 1.85
N ILE A 392 -0.72 2.25 2.40
CA ILE A 392 -0.46 3.42 3.27
C ILE A 392 -1.53 3.56 4.36
N TRP A 393 -2.49 2.63 4.47
CA TRP A 393 -3.71 2.83 5.25
C TRP A 393 -3.80 1.86 6.41
N THR A 394 -3.91 2.41 7.62
CA THR A 394 -4.28 1.65 8.82
C THR A 394 -5.22 2.47 9.70
N GLY A 395 -6.04 1.76 10.47
CA GLY A 395 -6.80 2.33 11.59
C GLY A 395 -6.21 1.96 12.96
N ASP A 396 -5.07 1.29 13.02
CA ASP A 396 -4.51 0.74 14.26
C ASP A 396 -2.98 0.88 14.32
N CYS A 397 -2.41 1.05 15.51
CA CYS A 397 -0.97 0.96 15.77
C CYS A 397 -0.51 -0.50 15.97
N ASN A 398 -1.43 -1.40 16.34
CA ASN A 398 -1.19 -2.83 16.56
C ASN A 398 -1.33 -3.62 15.25
N VAL A 399 -0.61 -3.17 14.22
CA VAL A 399 -0.65 -3.77 12.88
C VAL A 399 0.16 -5.07 12.81
N GLY A 400 -0.35 -6.01 12.02
CA GLY A 400 0.33 -7.27 11.73
C GLY A 400 1.73 -7.02 11.15
N TRP A 401 2.73 -7.70 11.71
CA TRP A 401 4.14 -7.60 11.33
C TRP A 401 4.69 -6.16 11.22
N GLY A 402 4.15 -5.26 12.06
CA GLY A 402 4.57 -3.86 12.13
C GLY A 402 4.16 -3.00 10.93
N GLY A 403 3.46 -3.55 9.93
CA GLY A 403 3.18 -2.86 8.67
C GLY A 403 4.45 -2.54 7.86
N PHE A 404 5.53 -3.28 8.08
CA PHE A 404 6.83 -3.04 7.46
C PHE A 404 6.82 -3.36 5.96
N TYR A 405 7.92 -3.05 5.27
CA TYR A 405 8.25 -3.70 4.01
C TYR A 405 8.84 -5.06 4.32
N HIS A 406 8.15 -6.14 3.96
CA HIS A 406 8.69 -7.51 4.05
C HIS A 406 9.25 -7.89 2.69
N LEU A 407 10.55 -8.16 2.66
CA LEU A 407 11.38 -8.19 1.45
C LEU A 407 11.56 -9.60 0.90
N ASP A 408 11.24 -10.62 1.68
CA ASP A 408 11.30 -12.04 1.33
C ASP A 408 10.13 -12.53 0.46
N ALA A 409 9.03 -11.76 0.39
CA ALA A 409 7.93 -11.99 -0.55
C ALA A 409 7.06 -10.74 -0.77
N ASN A 410 6.54 -10.15 0.30
CA ASN A 410 5.35 -9.28 0.26
C ASN A 410 5.55 -8.00 -0.54
N ALA A 411 6.70 -7.33 -0.41
CA ALA A 411 6.98 -6.10 -1.15
C ALA A 411 6.86 -6.30 -2.66
N ASN A 412 7.38 -7.42 -3.18
CA ASN A 412 7.28 -7.78 -4.58
C ASN A 412 5.85 -8.15 -5.00
N LEU A 413 5.12 -8.88 -4.16
CA LEU A 413 3.71 -9.21 -4.45
C LEU A 413 2.86 -7.95 -4.61
N GLN A 414 3.16 -6.91 -3.84
CA GLN A 414 2.46 -5.63 -3.94
C GLN A 414 2.76 -4.85 -5.22
N VAL A 415 3.92 -5.08 -5.84
CA VAL A 415 4.31 -4.40 -7.09
C VAL A 415 4.26 -5.29 -8.33
N ALA A 416 3.90 -6.57 -8.20
CA ALA A 416 3.95 -7.56 -9.27
C ALA A 416 3.13 -7.17 -10.52
N GLY A 417 2.05 -6.40 -10.33
CA GLY A 417 1.23 -5.87 -11.43
C GLY A 417 1.70 -4.52 -11.99
N GLY A 418 2.78 -3.94 -11.47
CA GLY A 418 3.19 -2.56 -11.74
C GLY A 418 3.73 -2.36 -13.15
N ASN A 419 4.78 -3.11 -13.54
CA ASN A 419 5.37 -2.98 -14.88
C ASN A 419 4.41 -3.46 -15.97
N ILE A 420 3.88 -4.69 -15.85
CA ILE A 420 2.93 -5.26 -16.83
C ILE A 420 1.58 -4.52 -16.86
N GLY A 421 1.29 -3.76 -15.82
CA GLY A 421 0.11 -2.91 -15.71
C GLY A 421 0.30 -1.51 -16.29
N ASP A 422 1.43 -1.19 -16.92
CA ASP A 422 1.69 0.12 -17.51
C ASP A 422 1.56 1.29 -16.50
N MET A 423 2.15 1.11 -15.31
CA MET A 423 2.20 2.12 -14.24
C MET A 423 3.65 2.47 -13.84
N PRO A 424 4.52 2.93 -14.77
CA PRO A 424 5.90 3.29 -14.47
C PRO A 424 6.00 4.38 -13.39
N GLU A 425 5.03 5.30 -13.30
CA GLU A 425 4.99 6.35 -12.28
C GLU A 425 4.85 5.78 -10.85
N ALA A 426 4.19 4.63 -10.70
CA ALA A 426 4.06 3.93 -9.43
C ALA A 426 5.27 3.03 -9.15
N MET A 427 5.81 2.37 -10.20
CA MET A 427 7.01 1.54 -10.10
C MET A 427 8.27 2.34 -9.74
N GLU A 428 8.31 3.63 -10.06
CA GLU A 428 9.44 4.50 -9.69
C GLU A 428 9.76 4.44 -8.20
N GLY A 429 8.73 4.42 -7.34
CA GLY A 429 8.93 4.30 -5.90
C GLY A 429 9.59 2.99 -5.48
N TYR A 430 9.28 1.88 -6.16
CA TYR A 430 9.91 0.58 -5.91
C TYR A 430 11.39 0.60 -6.27
N PHE A 431 11.74 1.26 -7.38
CA PHE A 431 13.15 1.38 -7.78
C PHE A 431 13.92 2.29 -6.83
N ALA A 432 13.36 3.47 -6.53
CA ALA A 432 13.99 4.46 -5.67
C ALA A 432 14.26 3.93 -4.25
N ILE A 433 13.34 3.15 -3.66
CA ILE A 433 13.53 2.64 -2.30
C ILE A 433 14.63 1.57 -2.22
N ASN A 434 14.72 0.67 -3.21
CA ASN A 434 15.78 -0.33 -3.29
C ASN A 434 17.16 0.34 -3.45
N GLU A 435 17.23 1.38 -4.28
CA GLU A 435 18.44 2.19 -4.45
C GLU A 435 18.82 2.94 -3.16
N ALA A 436 17.83 3.46 -2.42
CA ALA A 436 18.05 4.13 -1.15
C ALA A 436 18.54 3.17 -0.04
N TRP A 437 18.09 1.91 -0.06
CA TRP A 437 18.52 0.89 0.90
C TRP A 437 19.87 0.25 0.56
N ARG A 438 20.33 0.35 -0.69
CA ARG A 438 21.59 -0.26 -1.14
C ARG A 438 22.78 -0.03 -0.19
N PRO A 439 23.08 1.18 0.31
CA PRO A 439 24.23 1.38 1.22
C PRO A 439 24.12 0.61 2.55
N ASP A 440 22.90 0.44 3.04
CA ASP A 440 22.65 -0.36 4.24
C ASP A 440 22.73 -1.86 3.93
N PHE A 441 22.27 -2.29 2.76
CA PHE A 441 22.44 -3.67 2.29
C PHE A 441 23.93 -4.01 2.09
N GLU A 442 24.74 -3.07 1.60
CA GLU A 442 26.21 -3.20 1.56
C GLU A 442 26.80 -3.35 2.96
N THR A 443 26.28 -2.58 3.92
CA THR A 443 26.67 -2.70 5.34
C THR A 443 26.30 -4.07 5.92
N ASN A 444 25.12 -4.60 5.59
CA ASN A 444 24.69 -5.93 6.00
C ASN A 444 25.67 -6.99 5.47
N ALA A 445 25.97 -7.00 4.16
CA ALA A 445 26.88 -7.95 3.53
C ALA A 445 28.29 -7.91 4.16
N ALA A 446 28.85 -6.71 4.32
CA ALA A 446 30.19 -6.52 4.83
C ALA A 446 30.34 -6.94 6.30
N LYS A 447 29.39 -6.55 7.16
CA LYS A 447 29.49 -6.81 8.61
C LYS A 447 29.02 -8.21 9.00
N LEU A 448 27.95 -8.74 8.38
CA LEU A 448 27.34 -10.00 8.79
C LEU A 448 27.92 -11.20 8.08
N LEU A 449 28.41 -11.04 6.85
CA LEU A 449 28.89 -12.15 6.01
C LEU A 449 30.33 -11.98 5.52
N GLY A 450 30.97 -10.84 5.81
CA GLY A 450 32.34 -10.55 5.36
C GLY A 450 32.48 -10.45 3.85
N CYS A 451 31.41 -10.13 3.13
CA CYS A 451 31.37 -10.11 1.67
C CYS A 451 31.31 -8.67 1.14
N ARG A 452 31.90 -8.44 -0.03
CA ARG A 452 31.54 -7.28 -0.87
C ARG A 452 30.11 -7.43 -1.39
N GLY A 453 29.62 -6.40 -2.07
CA GLY A 453 28.26 -6.41 -2.60
C GLY A 453 27.25 -6.03 -1.54
N MET A 454 26.03 -6.55 -1.66
CA MET A 454 24.91 -6.17 -0.81
C MET A 454 24.07 -7.38 -0.42
N VAL A 455 23.47 -7.34 0.76
CA VAL A 455 22.45 -8.31 1.20
C VAL A 455 21.28 -7.62 1.85
N ALA A 456 20.07 -7.97 1.43
CA ALA A 456 18.84 -7.45 2.00
C ALA A 456 18.58 -8.10 3.37
N GLY A 457 17.37 -7.97 3.88
CA GLY A 457 16.98 -8.65 5.10
C GLY A 457 15.47 -8.72 5.16
N GLY A 458 14.93 -9.76 5.77
CA GLY A 458 13.52 -10.12 5.62
C GLY A 458 12.51 -9.00 5.80
N ASN A 459 12.82 -7.94 6.56
CA ASN A 459 12.00 -6.73 6.56
C ASN A 459 12.77 -5.43 6.84
N SER A 460 12.19 -4.33 6.41
CA SER A 460 12.54 -2.96 6.81
C SER A 460 11.30 -2.18 7.29
N PRO A 461 11.34 -1.51 8.46
CA PRO A 461 10.19 -0.78 8.97
C PRO A 461 9.70 0.38 8.12
N GLY A 462 10.59 0.99 7.35
CA GLY A 462 10.30 2.24 6.66
C GLY A 462 11.32 2.56 5.58
N PRO A 463 11.13 3.69 4.88
CA PRO A 463 11.96 4.04 3.73
C PRO A 463 13.36 4.53 4.10
N ILE A 464 13.67 4.72 5.39
CA ILE A 464 14.89 5.42 5.82
C ILE A 464 16.11 4.51 5.86
N SER A 465 15.95 3.22 6.16
CA SER A 465 17.08 2.32 6.39
C SER A 465 16.80 0.92 5.89
N GLY A 466 17.79 0.32 5.22
CA GLY A 466 17.83 -1.09 4.80
C GLY A 466 18.59 -1.99 5.78
N LEU A 467 19.03 -1.46 6.93
CA LEU A 467 19.77 -2.26 7.90
C LEU A 467 18.87 -3.38 8.41
N MET A 468 19.41 -4.60 8.49
CA MET A 468 18.63 -5.78 8.87
C MET A 468 17.85 -5.57 10.16
N ALA A 469 16.52 -5.57 10.08
CA ALA A 469 15.66 -5.21 11.20
C ALA A 469 15.41 -6.36 12.19
N ASN A 470 15.78 -7.59 11.85
CA ASN A 470 15.64 -8.74 12.73
C ASN A 470 16.73 -9.78 12.44
N ILE A 471 17.46 -10.20 13.47
CA ILE A 471 18.36 -11.34 13.44
C ILE A 471 18.01 -12.24 14.62
N ASN A 472 17.55 -13.46 14.34
CA ASN A 472 17.13 -14.40 15.37
C ASN A 472 17.45 -15.84 14.98
N THR A 473 17.43 -16.75 15.96
CA THR A 473 17.75 -18.17 15.79
C THR A 473 16.67 -18.96 15.06
N TYR A 474 15.44 -18.44 14.99
CA TYR A 474 14.37 -19.10 14.27
C TYR A 474 14.51 -18.86 12.76
N TYR A 475 14.86 -17.65 12.33
CA TYR A 475 15.20 -17.32 10.94
C TYR A 475 16.38 -16.33 10.89
N PRO A 476 17.61 -16.79 10.60
CA PRO A 476 18.76 -15.92 10.41
C PRO A 476 18.73 -15.30 9.01
N TYR A 477 17.90 -14.26 8.82
CA TYR A 477 17.67 -13.62 7.50
C TYR A 477 18.94 -13.16 6.78
N HIS A 478 20.05 -12.91 7.48
CA HIS A 478 21.33 -12.60 6.84
C HIS A 478 21.88 -13.75 5.99
N TYR A 479 21.30 -14.94 6.05
CA TYR A 479 21.61 -16.05 5.14
C TYR A 479 20.51 -16.35 4.11
N ALA A 480 19.47 -15.50 3.99
CA ALA A 480 18.48 -15.55 2.91
C ALA A 480 18.98 -14.82 1.65
N THR A 481 20.13 -15.25 1.14
CA THR A 481 20.90 -14.59 0.06
C THR A 481 20.21 -14.54 -1.31
N GLY A 482 19.06 -15.19 -1.48
CA GLY A 482 18.23 -15.11 -2.69
C GLY A 482 17.28 -13.91 -2.72
N GLU A 483 17.11 -13.21 -1.60
CA GLU A 483 16.17 -12.10 -1.43
C GLU A 483 16.49 -10.92 -2.36
N GLU A 484 17.76 -10.58 -2.54
CA GLU A 484 18.15 -9.52 -3.47
C GLU A 484 17.81 -9.88 -4.92
N GLY A 485 17.93 -11.16 -5.29
CA GLY A 485 17.48 -11.61 -6.60
C GLY A 485 15.99 -11.41 -6.81
N TRP A 486 15.20 -11.68 -5.77
CA TRP A 486 13.77 -11.38 -5.75
C TRP A 486 13.51 -9.87 -5.88
N LEU A 487 14.20 -9.03 -5.10
CA LEU A 487 14.05 -7.57 -5.13
C LEU A 487 14.46 -6.94 -6.47
N LEU A 488 15.46 -7.49 -7.16
CA LEU A 488 15.95 -7.00 -8.44
C LEU A 488 15.16 -7.52 -9.65
N TYR A 489 14.34 -8.55 -9.48
CA TYR A 489 13.53 -9.08 -10.59
C TYR A 489 12.59 -8.03 -11.22
N PRO A 490 11.85 -7.19 -10.46
CA PRO A 490 11.03 -6.12 -11.04
C PRO A 490 11.83 -5.07 -11.83
N PHE A 491 13.11 -4.84 -11.52
CA PHE A 491 13.97 -3.97 -12.34
C PHE A 491 14.29 -4.65 -13.68
N TRP A 492 14.61 -5.94 -13.65
CA TRP A 492 14.88 -6.70 -14.87
C TRP A 492 13.64 -6.79 -15.76
N GLU A 493 12.47 -7.06 -15.16
CA GLU A 493 11.18 -7.06 -15.85
C GLU A 493 10.89 -5.72 -16.52
N HIS A 494 11.19 -4.59 -15.83
CA HIS A 494 11.06 -3.27 -16.42
C HIS A 494 11.87 -3.14 -17.72
N TYR A 495 13.14 -3.56 -17.70
CA TYR A 495 13.97 -3.57 -18.91
C TYR A 495 13.42 -4.51 -20.00
N LEU A 496 12.95 -5.70 -19.65
CA LEU A 496 12.38 -6.64 -20.62
C LEU A 496 11.14 -6.07 -21.34
N ILE A 497 10.36 -5.24 -20.65
CA ILE A 497 9.15 -4.61 -21.19
C ILE A 497 9.48 -3.36 -22.02
N THR A 498 10.38 -2.51 -21.53
CA THR A 498 10.63 -1.18 -22.15
C THR A 498 11.79 -1.19 -23.14
N GLY A 499 12.74 -2.11 -22.98
CA GLY A 499 14.01 -2.09 -23.68
C GLY A 499 14.95 -0.95 -23.27
N ASP A 500 14.67 -0.26 -22.17
CA ASP A 500 15.42 0.92 -21.72
C ASP A 500 16.85 0.55 -21.26
N LYS A 501 17.81 0.76 -22.16
CA LYS A 501 19.22 0.50 -21.90
C LYS A 501 19.84 1.48 -20.92
N GLU A 502 19.31 2.70 -20.79
CA GLU A 502 19.83 3.66 -19.82
C GLU A 502 19.38 3.31 -18.41
N PHE A 503 18.12 2.90 -18.23
CA PHE A 503 17.63 2.30 -16.98
C PHE A 503 18.49 1.08 -16.60
N LEU A 504 18.70 0.17 -17.55
CA LEU A 504 19.51 -1.02 -17.34
C LEU A 504 20.94 -0.66 -16.88
N LYS A 505 21.56 0.35 -17.51
CA LYS A 505 22.94 0.78 -17.24
C LYS A 505 23.10 1.54 -15.93
N THR A 506 22.18 2.45 -15.63
CA THR A 506 22.34 3.42 -14.53
C THR A 506 21.71 2.96 -13.23
N ARG A 507 20.66 2.14 -13.29
CA ARG A 507 19.89 1.70 -12.12
C ARG A 507 20.13 0.24 -11.79
N LEU A 508 19.86 -0.67 -12.73
CA LEU A 508 19.94 -2.11 -12.45
C LEU A 508 21.38 -2.66 -12.45
N TYR A 509 22.20 -2.32 -13.43
CA TYR A 509 23.56 -2.86 -13.55
C TYR A 509 24.42 -2.66 -12.28
N PRO A 510 24.42 -1.48 -11.61
CA PRO A 510 25.18 -1.31 -10.38
C PRO A 510 24.74 -2.26 -9.25
N LEU A 511 23.44 -2.54 -9.14
CA LEU A 511 22.88 -3.45 -8.13
C LEU A 511 23.20 -4.91 -8.46
N LEU A 512 23.07 -5.32 -9.73
CA LEU A 512 23.48 -6.66 -10.17
C LEU A 512 24.98 -6.88 -9.98
N LYS A 513 25.80 -5.85 -10.22
CA LYS A 513 27.26 -5.91 -10.04
C LYS A 513 27.64 -6.17 -8.58
N ASP A 514 26.93 -5.53 -7.64
CA ASP A 514 27.11 -5.82 -6.21
C ASP A 514 26.78 -7.28 -5.90
N MET A 515 25.70 -7.83 -6.45
CA MET A 515 25.41 -9.26 -6.30
C MET A 515 26.48 -10.16 -6.91
N GLY A 516 27.07 -9.76 -8.04
CA GLY A 516 28.23 -10.45 -8.62
C GLY A 516 29.42 -10.50 -7.66
N TYR A 517 29.74 -9.39 -7.00
CA TYR A 517 30.80 -9.37 -5.97
C TYR A 517 30.44 -10.15 -4.71
N PHE A 518 29.18 -10.09 -4.29
CA PHE A 518 28.68 -10.85 -3.16
C PHE A 518 28.89 -12.34 -3.38
N TYR A 519 28.41 -12.89 -4.51
CA TYR A 519 28.56 -14.33 -4.77
C TYR A 519 30.00 -14.75 -5.03
N GLU A 520 30.88 -13.89 -5.54
CA GLU A 520 32.33 -14.17 -5.60
C GLU A 520 32.94 -14.43 -4.22
N ASP A 521 32.52 -13.68 -3.19
CA ASP A 521 33.05 -13.77 -1.83
C ASP A 521 32.29 -14.80 -0.97
N PHE A 522 31.01 -15.02 -1.26
CA PHE A 522 30.15 -15.94 -0.53
C PHE A 522 30.36 -17.40 -0.95
N LEU A 523 30.50 -17.68 -2.25
CA LEU A 523 30.61 -19.04 -2.79
C LEU A 523 32.05 -19.52 -2.80
N THR A 524 32.55 -19.93 -1.63
CA THR A 524 33.95 -20.34 -1.43
C THR A 524 34.16 -21.84 -1.34
N LEU A 525 33.10 -22.61 -1.06
CA LEU A 525 33.16 -24.06 -0.88
C LEU A 525 32.48 -24.78 -2.06
N THR A 526 32.98 -25.97 -2.41
CA THR A 526 32.37 -26.82 -3.44
C THR A 526 32.04 -28.20 -2.90
N ASP A 527 30.99 -28.81 -3.45
CA ASP A 527 30.65 -30.21 -3.25
C ASP A 527 31.66 -31.15 -3.97
N THR A 528 31.46 -32.45 -3.82
CA THR A 528 32.31 -33.48 -4.46
C THR A 528 32.19 -33.52 -5.98
N ASN A 529 31.17 -32.88 -6.55
CA ASN A 529 30.95 -32.76 -8.00
C ASN A 529 31.50 -31.45 -8.56
N GLY A 530 32.06 -30.57 -7.70
CA GLY A 530 32.62 -29.28 -8.09
C GLY A 530 31.60 -28.14 -8.21
N HIS A 531 30.36 -28.33 -7.76
CA HIS A 531 29.39 -27.25 -7.63
C HIS A 531 29.63 -26.46 -6.35
N TYR A 532 29.42 -25.15 -6.36
CA TYR A 532 29.48 -24.32 -5.17
C TYR A 532 28.41 -24.72 -4.15
N ILE A 533 28.69 -24.51 -2.87
CA ILE A 533 27.74 -24.69 -1.77
C ILE A 533 27.35 -23.30 -1.26
N PHE A 534 26.05 -23.03 -1.17
CA PHE A 534 25.52 -21.95 -0.36
C PHE A 534 25.60 -22.37 1.11
N ALA A 535 26.78 -22.19 1.71
CA ALA A 535 27.10 -22.67 3.05
C ALA A 535 26.49 -21.74 4.10
N GLY A 536 25.30 -22.10 4.58
CA GLY A 536 24.40 -21.19 5.27
C GLY A 536 23.41 -20.59 4.27
N SER A 537 22.20 -21.11 4.29
CA SER A 537 21.13 -20.83 3.33
C SER A 537 19.78 -20.98 4.01
N VAL A 538 18.82 -20.15 3.64
CA VAL A 538 17.48 -20.11 4.24
C VAL A 538 16.41 -20.26 3.14
N SER A 539 15.32 -20.97 3.43
CA SER A 539 14.10 -20.94 2.63
C SER A 539 13.04 -20.22 3.47
N PRO A 540 12.74 -18.94 3.19
CA PRO A 540 11.79 -18.18 4.00
C PRO A 540 10.37 -18.75 3.90
N GLU A 541 9.64 -19.07 4.97
CA GLU A 541 10.03 -19.20 6.38
C GLU A 541 9.84 -20.65 6.82
N ASN A 542 10.53 -21.60 6.19
CA ASN A 542 10.36 -23.02 6.44
C ASN A 542 11.53 -23.67 7.20
N GLN A 543 11.20 -24.72 7.94
CA GLN A 543 12.16 -25.62 8.55
C GLN A 543 11.79 -27.05 8.17
N PRO A 544 12.72 -27.84 7.62
CA PRO A 544 12.41 -29.23 7.31
C PRO A 544 12.12 -30.00 8.60
N SER A 545 11.01 -30.75 8.58
CA SER A 545 10.41 -31.35 9.77
C SER A 545 11.33 -32.29 10.56
N ASN A 546 12.32 -32.89 9.89
CA ASN A 546 13.32 -33.80 10.47
C ASN A 546 14.49 -33.08 11.16
N LEU A 547 14.80 -31.84 10.81
CA LEU A 547 15.90 -31.07 11.43
C LEU A 547 15.40 -29.93 12.33
N LYS A 548 14.27 -29.29 11.98
CA LYS A 548 13.70 -28.13 12.70
C LYS A 548 14.72 -27.00 12.89
N ILE A 549 15.52 -26.74 11.85
CA ILE A 549 16.55 -25.70 11.79
C ILE A 549 16.39 -24.98 10.45
N SER A 550 16.54 -23.66 10.43
CA SER A 550 16.33 -22.83 9.22
C SER A 550 17.60 -22.58 8.43
N LEU A 551 18.78 -22.56 9.09
CA LEU A 551 20.06 -22.39 8.41
C LEU A 551 20.60 -23.73 7.95
N LEU A 552 20.45 -24.01 6.65
CA LEU A 552 20.94 -25.23 6.01
C LEU A 552 21.86 -24.86 4.84
N ASN A 553 21.95 -25.72 3.81
CA ASN A 553 22.64 -25.41 2.57
C ASN A 553 21.68 -25.50 1.39
N ASN A 554 21.98 -24.74 0.34
CA ASN A 554 21.39 -24.89 -0.98
C ASN A 554 19.84 -24.91 -0.96
N SER A 555 19.20 -23.94 -0.29
CA SER A 555 17.78 -23.73 -0.46
C SER A 555 17.48 -23.42 -1.92
N ALA A 556 16.35 -23.90 -2.44
CA ALA A 556 15.93 -23.58 -3.79
C ALA A 556 15.75 -22.06 -3.97
N PHE A 557 15.36 -21.36 -2.90
CA PHE A 557 15.26 -19.91 -2.84
C PHE A 557 16.61 -19.24 -3.16
N ASP A 558 17.65 -19.53 -2.39
CA ASP A 558 18.97 -18.91 -2.56
C ASP A 558 19.64 -19.32 -3.88
N VAL A 559 19.52 -20.60 -4.26
CA VAL A 559 20.04 -21.10 -5.53
C VAL A 559 19.35 -20.39 -6.70
N SER A 560 18.03 -20.17 -6.63
CA SER A 560 17.29 -19.47 -7.68
C SER A 560 17.64 -17.99 -7.77
N GLY A 561 17.78 -17.30 -6.63
CA GLY A 561 18.19 -15.91 -6.56
C GLY A 561 19.61 -15.71 -7.12
N GLY A 562 20.55 -16.58 -6.73
CA GLY A 562 21.92 -16.56 -7.25
C GLY A 562 21.99 -16.83 -8.76
N LYS A 563 21.23 -17.81 -9.25
CA LYS A 563 21.12 -18.07 -10.70
C LYS A 563 20.56 -16.86 -11.44
N PHE A 564 19.49 -16.25 -10.93
CA PHE A 564 18.91 -15.05 -11.53
C PHE A 564 19.90 -13.89 -11.57
N CYS A 565 20.48 -13.50 -10.43
CA CYS A 565 21.39 -12.37 -10.33
C CYS A 565 22.59 -12.51 -11.28
N LEU A 566 23.25 -13.67 -11.29
CA LEU A 566 24.42 -13.89 -12.16
C LEU A 566 24.02 -13.95 -13.64
N THR A 567 22.87 -14.53 -13.98
CA THR A 567 22.37 -14.57 -15.36
C THR A 567 22.05 -13.17 -15.85
N ALA A 568 21.24 -12.42 -15.12
CA ALA A 568 20.86 -11.05 -15.45
C ALA A 568 22.09 -10.13 -15.53
N LEU A 569 23.08 -10.30 -14.64
CA LEU A 569 24.33 -9.54 -14.69
C LEU A 569 25.13 -9.81 -15.96
N VAL A 570 25.34 -11.09 -16.30
CA VAL A 570 26.09 -11.48 -17.50
C VAL A 570 25.38 -10.98 -18.77
N GLU A 571 24.05 -11.10 -18.83
CA GLU A 571 23.25 -10.60 -19.95
C GLU A 571 23.34 -9.08 -20.05
N THR A 572 23.19 -8.37 -18.93
CA THR A 572 23.32 -6.92 -18.85
C THR A 572 24.68 -6.44 -19.38
N CYS A 573 25.77 -7.05 -18.93
CA CYS A 573 27.11 -6.75 -19.42
C CYS A 573 27.24 -6.96 -20.92
N LYS A 574 26.70 -8.06 -21.47
CA LYS A 574 26.70 -8.33 -22.93
C LYS A 574 25.87 -7.30 -23.71
N ILE A 575 24.69 -6.94 -23.23
CA ILE A 575 23.79 -5.96 -23.85
C ILE A 575 24.43 -4.56 -23.91
N LEU A 576 25.13 -4.18 -22.84
CA LEU A 576 25.75 -2.86 -22.69
C LEU A 576 27.22 -2.79 -23.17
N GLY A 577 27.84 -3.93 -23.46
CA GLY A 577 29.27 -4.01 -23.80
C GLY A 577 30.21 -3.72 -22.62
N LEU A 578 29.78 -3.99 -21.39
CA LEU A 578 30.54 -3.76 -20.15
C LEU A 578 31.26 -5.03 -19.68
N ASP A 579 32.37 -4.86 -18.94
CA ASP A 579 33.19 -5.93 -18.33
C ASP A 579 33.50 -7.12 -19.28
N GLN A 580 33.79 -6.80 -20.54
CA GLN A 580 34.10 -7.77 -21.60
C GLN A 580 35.58 -8.14 -21.62
N GLY A 581 35.88 -9.39 -22.00
CA GLY A 581 37.24 -9.87 -22.26
C GLY A 581 37.80 -10.80 -21.18
N PRO A 582 38.99 -11.38 -21.41
CA PRO A 582 39.57 -12.38 -20.52
C PRO A 582 39.80 -11.84 -19.09
N GLY A 583 39.36 -12.61 -18.09
CA GLY A 583 39.46 -12.28 -16.67
C GLY A 583 38.52 -11.16 -16.19
N GLN A 584 37.69 -10.59 -17.07
CA GLN A 584 36.72 -9.55 -16.71
C GLN A 584 35.40 -10.15 -16.18
N GLY A 585 34.48 -9.28 -15.76
CA GLY A 585 33.21 -9.65 -15.12
C GLY A 585 32.42 -10.74 -15.86
N VAL A 586 32.23 -10.62 -17.18
CA VAL A 586 31.45 -11.61 -17.95
C VAL A 586 32.01 -13.02 -17.81
N GLU A 587 33.33 -13.20 -17.93
CA GLU A 587 33.95 -14.52 -17.79
C GLU A 587 33.86 -15.02 -16.34
N ARG A 588 34.23 -14.16 -15.36
CA ARG A 588 34.23 -14.53 -13.94
C ARG A 588 32.84 -14.96 -13.46
N TRP A 589 31.82 -14.17 -13.74
CA TRP A 589 30.44 -14.44 -13.32
C TRP A 589 29.79 -15.59 -14.11
N SER A 590 30.14 -15.78 -15.39
CA SER A 590 29.69 -16.97 -16.14
C SER A 590 30.28 -18.26 -15.56
N ASN A 591 31.56 -18.24 -15.16
CA ASN A 591 32.20 -19.38 -14.51
C ASN A 591 31.57 -19.70 -13.15
N LEU A 592 31.19 -18.68 -12.39
CA LEU A 592 30.47 -18.83 -11.12
C LEU A 592 29.08 -19.44 -11.35
N LEU A 593 28.31 -18.88 -12.28
CA LEU A 593 26.97 -19.35 -12.66
C LEU A 593 26.96 -20.84 -13.08
N ASN A 594 27.92 -21.25 -13.89
CA ASN A 594 28.03 -22.62 -14.39
C ASN A 594 28.34 -23.65 -13.30
N LYS A 595 28.79 -23.21 -12.14
CA LYS A 595 29.10 -24.06 -10.99
C LYS A 595 28.07 -23.92 -9.86
N LEU A 596 26.99 -23.16 -10.02
CA LEU A 596 25.93 -23.15 -9.02
C LEU A 596 25.24 -24.53 -8.93
N PRO A 597 24.72 -24.92 -7.75
CA PRO A 597 23.96 -26.14 -7.58
C PRO A 597 22.87 -26.32 -8.65
N PRO A 598 22.62 -27.55 -9.13
CA PRO A 598 21.46 -27.84 -9.95
C PRO A 598 20.17 -27.77 -9.12
N TYR A 599 19.04 -27.57 -9.79
CA TYR A 599 17.74 -27.85 -9.18
C TYR A 599 17.56 -29.36 -9.06
N LEU A 600 17.12 -29.81 -7.89
CA LEU A 600 16.90 -31.22 -7.60
C LEU A 600 15.40 -31.52 -7.52
N ILE A 601 15.03 -32.78 -7.71
CA ILE A 601 13.64 -33.27 -7.64
C ILE A 601 13.55 -34.34 -6.55
N ASN A 602 12.54 -34.22 -5.68
CA ASN A 602 12.21 -35.20 -4.66
C ASN A 602 11.71 -36.51 -5.30
N SER A 603 11.67 -37.59 -4.52
CA SER A 603 11.14 -38.89 -4.98
C SER A 603 9.65 -38.85 -5.36
N ASP A 604 8.90 -37.87 -4.90
CA ASP A 604 7.48 -37.63 -5.24
C ASP A 604 7.29 -36.73 -6.48
N GLY A 605 8.38 -36.26 -7.09
CA GLY A 605 8.36 -35.41 -8.29
C GLY A 605 8.30 -33.91 -8.00
N ALA A 606 8.27 -33.46 -6.74
CA ALA A 606 8.33 -32.04 -6.40
C ALA A 606 9.76 -31.48 -6.54
N LEU A 607 9.89 -30.18 -6.84
CA LEU A 607 11.17 -29.48 -6.72
C LEU A 607 11.64 -29.58 -5.26
N GLN A 608 12.89 -30.01 -5.04
CA GLN A 608 13.44 -30.04 -3.68
C GLN A 608 13.62 -28.62 -3.18
N GLU A 609 13.01 -28.33 -2.03
CA GLU A 609 13.19 -27.05 -1.34
C GLU A 609 14.61 -26.89 -0.78
N TRP A 610 15.24 -28.01 -0.42
CA TRP A 610 16.60 -28.07 0.14
C TRP A 610 17.42 -29.08 -0.65
N GLY A 611 18.61 -28.65 -1.10
CA GLY A 611 19.48 -29.47 -1.94
C GLY A 611 20.59 -30.21 -1.20
N TRP A 612 20.56 -30.27 0.13
CA TRP A 612 21.64 -30.83 0.96
C TRP A 612 21.13 -31.79 2.04
#